data_AF-W7J5W8-F1
#
_entry.id   AF-W7J5W8-F1
#
_cell.length_a   1.000
_cell.length_b   1.000
_cell.length_c   1.000
_cell.angle_alpha   90.00
_cell.angle_beta   90.00
_cell.angle_gamma   90.00
#
_symmetry.space_group_name_H-M   'P 1'
#
loop_
_entity.id
_entity.type
_entity.pdbx_description
1 polymer ?
#
loop_
_entity_poly.entity_id
_entity_poly.type
_entity_poly.pdbx_seq_one_letter_code
_entity_poly.pdbx_strand_id
1 'polypeptide(L)'
;MSFLIRVQLPDSPGTLGAVATALGAIGADILSVDVVERVGGTAIDDLVVELPGGRLPDVLITAAESIEGVEVDAVRPYAGVLDTHRELELVEDVAAEPKNGLAIFTEGVPKIVRAGWALVVGTDSGGAKLAASTAAPNIERLELPFMPLARATVLDGEEPWVPDTWRELGTELAATPLGKPDRVLLVGRPGGPMFRAAEVARLAHLAGIVAVVLPD
;
A
#
# COMPACT_ATOMS: atom_id res chain seq x y z
N MET A 1 15.84 13.12 -7.47
CA MET A 1 15.44 11.81 -6.89
C MET A 1 14.03 11.98 -6.37
N SER A 2 13.15 11.04 -6.67
CA SER A 2 11.75 11.14 -6.28
C SER A 2 11.49 10.46 -4.95
N PHE A 3 10.60 11.06 -4.17
CA PHE A 3 10.13 10.58 -2.89
C PHE A 3 8.62 10.55 -2.88
N LEU A 4 8.04 9.57 -2.21
CA LEU A 4 6.64 9.59 -1.82
C LEU A 4 6.58 10.10 -0.39
N ILE A 5 5.86 11.19 -0.17
CA ILE A 5 5.54 11.74 1.14
C ILE A 5 4.06 11.53 1.41
N ARG A 6 3.74 10.92 2.56
CA ARG A 6 2.37 10.85 3.08
C ARG A 6 2.22 11.93 4.14
N VAL A 7 1.25 12.83 3.95
CA VAL A 7 0.94 13.89 4.90
C VAL A 7 -0.47 13.75 5.44
N GLN A 8 -0.61 14.02 6.72
CA GLN A 8 -1.88 14.25 7.38
C GLN A 8 -2.06 15.76 7.52
N LEU A 9 -3.19 16.30 7.07
CA LEU A 9 -3.46 17.73 7.10
C LEU A 9 -4.92 18.05 7.41
N PRO A 10 -5.23 19.24 7.96
CA PRO A 10 -6.60 19.72 8.07
C PRO A 10 -7.29 19.76 6.69
N ASP A 11 -8.47 19.15 6.60
CA ASP A 11 -9.32 19.16 5.40
C ASP A 11 -10.07 20.49 5.28
N SER A 12 -9.30 21.57 5.13
CA SER A 12 -9.79 22.93 4.95
C SER A 12 -9.21 23.57 3.69
N PRO A 13 -9.95 24.48 3.02
CA PRO A 13 -9.45 25.16 1.83
C PRO A 13 -8.10 25.85 2.08
N GLY A 14 -7.13 25.59 1.19
CA GLY A 14 -5.82 26.24 1.20
C GLY A 14 -4.72 25.48 1.92
N THR A 15 -5.02 24.51 2.78
CA THR A 15 -4.00 23.77 3.55
C THR A 15 -3.02 23.02 2.64
N LEU A 16 -3.52 22.22 1.69
CA LEU A 16 -2.67 21.53 0.71
C LEU A 16 -1.86 22.52 -0.15
N GLY A 17 -2.42 23.69 -0.48
CA GLY A 17 -1.73 24.74 -1.20
C GLY A 17 -0.58 25.36 -0.40
N ALA A 18 -0.73 25.49 0.93
CA ALA A 18 0.33 25.92 1.82
C ALA A 18 1.46 24.89 1.90
N VAL A 19 1.13 23.59 2.01
CA VAL A 19 2.13 22.50 1.94
C VAL A 19 2.88 22.54 0.62
N ALA A 20 2.17 22.66 -0.50
CA ALA A 20 2.80 22.75 -1.81
C ALA A 20 3.75 23.95 -1.94
N THR A 21 3.37 25.10 -1.36
CA THR A 21 4.22 26.30 -1.33
C THR A 21 5.48 26.09 -0.49
N ALA A 22 5.37 25.46 0.68
CA ALA A 22 6.51 25.17 1.55
C ALA A 22 7.50 24.19 0.90
N LEU A 23 6.99 23.14 0.25
CA LEU A 23 7.80 22.21 -0.55
C LEU A 23 8.47 22.93 -1.74
N GLY A 24 7.75 23.82 -2.43
CA GLY A 24 8.33 24.64 -3.50
C GLY A 24 9.45 25.57 -3.03
N ALA A 25 9.38 26.11 -1.81
CA ALA A 25 10.40 27.00 -1.24
C ALA A 25 11.75 26.30 -0.99
N ILE A 26 11.73 24.98 -0.77
CA ILE A 26 12.94 24.14 -0.72
C ILE A 26 13.33 23.57 -2.09
N GLY A 27 12.68 24.04 -3.17
CA GLY A 27 12.95 23.61 -4.53
C GLY A 27 12.49 22.18 -4.84
N ALA A 28 11.58 21.61 -4.03
CA ALA A 28 10.94 20.34 -4.37
C ALA A 28 9.91 20.57 -5.48
N ASP A 29 9.91 19.71 -6.49
CA ASP A 29 8.90 19.70 -7.56
C ASP A 29 7.85 18.63 -7.28
N ILE A 30 6.57 18.98 -7.30
CA ILE A 30 5.48 18.04 -7.03
C ILE A 30 5.06 17.43 -8.36
N LEU A 31 5.37 16.15 -8.54
CA LEU A 31 5.06 15.40 -9.75
C LEU A 31 3.61 14.92 -9.77
N SER A 32 3.03 14.63 -8.61
CA SER A 32 1.66 14.13 -8.48
C SER A 32 1.16 14.17 -7.04
N VAL A 33 -0.17 14.18 -6.89
CA VAL A 33 -0.89 14.19 -5.62
C VAL A 33 -2.07 13.22 -5.70
N ASP A 34 -2.26 12.41 -4.66
CA ASP A 34 -3.37 11.48 -4.51
C ASP A 34 -3.98 11.60 -3.11
N VAL A 35 -5.31 11.71 -3.03
CA VAL A 35 -6.03 11.76 -1.75
C VAL A 35 -6.32 10.33 -1.30
N VAL A 36 -5.66 9.88 -0.24
CA VAL A 36 -5.78 8.51 0.28
C VAL A 36 -7.07 8.34 1.06
N GLU A 37 -7.34 9.27 1.98
CA GLU A 37 -8.45 9.17 2.92
C GLU A 37 -8.90 10.57 3.38
N ARG A 38 -10.20 10.74 3.60
CA ARG A 38 -10.76 11.92 4.29
C ARG A 38 -11.68 11.45 5.39
N VAL A 39 -11.35 11.80 6.62
CA VAL A 39 -12.11 11.39 7.80
C VAL A 39 -12.01 12.44 8.89
N GLY A 40 -13.14 12.80 9.49
CA GLY A 40 -13.16 13.64 10.69
C GLY A 40 -12.59 15.06 10.53
N GLY A 41 -12.56 15.63 9.33
CA GLY A 41 -11.94 16.95 9.07
C GLY A 41 -10.43 16.88 8.83
N THR A 42 -9.88 15.69 8.62
CA THR A 42 -8.49 15.44 8.27
C THR A 42 -8.41 14.76 6.91
N ALA A 43 -7.49 15.21 6.07
CA ALA A 43 -7.14 14.59 4.81
C ALA A 43 -5.77 13.93 4.92
N ILE A 44 -5.64 12.74 4.32
CA ILE A 44 -4.38 12.03 4.15
C ILE A 44 -4.04 12.08 2.67
N ASP A 45 -2.97 12.79 2.33
CA ASP A 45 -2.55 12.97 0.95
C ASP A 45 -1.17 12.36 0.73
N ASP A 46 -1.01 11.66 -0.39
CA ASP A 46 0.25 11.12 -0.86
C ASP A 46 0.76 12.02 -2.00
N LEU A 47 1.93 12.61 -1.83
CA LEU A 47 2.59 13.42 -2.85
C LEU A 47 3.85 12.72 -3.35
N VAL A 48 4.04 12.66 -4.67
CA VAL A 48 5.34 12.32 -5.24
C VAL A 48 6.07 13.59 -5.57
N VAL A 49 7.24 13.74 -4.97
CA VAL A 49 8.05 14.95 -5.07
C VAL A 49 9.45 14.61 -5.54
N GLU A 50 9.97 15.41 -6.47
CA GLU A 50 11.39 15.37 -6.83
C GLU A 50 12.17 16.39 -6.00
N LEU A 51 13.21 15.91 -5.32
CA LEU A 51 14.18 16.78 -4.66
C LEU A 51 15.39 17.06 -5.55
N PRO A 52 15.92 18.30 -5.52
CA PRO A 52 17.21 18.64 -6.09
C PRO A 52 18.33 17.78 -5.49
N GLY A 53 19.32 17.43 -6.32
CA GLY A 53 20.46 16.64 -5.88
C GLY A 53 21.21 17.28 -4.70
N GLY A 54 21.67 16.43 -3.77
CA GLY A 54 22.46 16.86 -2.60
C GLY A 54 21.63 17.29 -1.39
N ARG A 55 20.30 17.27 -1.46
CA ARG A 55 19.42 17.46 -0.30
C ARG A 55 19.04 16.13 0.32
N LEU A 56 18.98 16.11 1.65
CA LEU A 56 18.51 14.97 2.43
C LEU A 56 16.97 14.95 2.45
N PRO A 57 16.31 13.79 2.61
CA PRO A 57 14.84 13.70 2.60
C PRO A 57 14.14 14.39 3.79
N ASP A 58 14.87 14.61 4.90
CA ASP A 58 14.38 15.27 6.12
C ASP A 58 13.90 16.71 5.88
N VAL A 59 14.43 17.39 4.86
CA VAL A 59 13.97 18.73 4.47
C VAL A 59 12.52 18.73 4.00
N LEU A 60 12.01 17.62 3.44
CA LEU A 60 10.61 17.48 3.06
C LEU A 60 9.72 17.45 4.31
N ILE A 61 10.16 16.71 5.33
CA ILE A 61 9.48 16.61 6.63
C ILE A 61 9.38 18.01 7.24
N THR A 62 10.54 18.65 7.39
CA THR A 62 10.66 19.99 7.97
C THR A 62 9.82 21.03 7.23
N ALA A 63 9.77 20.98 5.89
CA ALA A 63 8.98 21.90 5.10
C ALA A 63 7.48 21.66 5.25
N ALA A 64 7.03 20.40 5.18
CA ALA A 64 5.60 20.08 5.31
C ALA A 64 5.07 20.41 6.72
N GLU A 65 5.79 20.00 7.77
CA GLU A 65 5.39 20.24 9.17
C GLU A 65 5.55 21.70 9.63
N SER A 66 6.12 22.57 8.77
CA SER A 66 6.09 24.02 9.01
C SER A 66 4.69 24.63 8.86
N ILE A 67 3.76 23.90 8.24
CA ILE A 67 2.36 24.31 8.09
C ILE A 67 1.57 23.83 9.31
N GLU A 68 0.81 24.73 9.92
CA GLU A 68 0.03 24.44 11.11
C GLU A 68 -0.95 23.27 10.89
N GLY A 69 -0.87 22.27 11.78
CA GLY A 69 -1.70 21.08 11.77
C GLY A 69 -1.28 20.00 10.77
N VAL A 70 -0.18 20.19 10.03
CA VAL A 70 0.34 19.19 9.09
C VAL A 70 1.35 18.28 9.79
N GLU A 71 1.17 16.97 9.64
CA GLU A 71 2.07 15.93 10.14
C GLU A 71 2.52 15.04 8.98
N VAL A 72 3.76 14.54 9.04
CA VAL A 72 4.29 13.65 8.00
C VAL A 72 4.31 12.22 8.50
N ASP A 73 3.39 11.40 7.97
CA ASP A 73 3.30 9.97 8.32
C ASP A 73 4.52 9.19 7.83
N ALA A 74 5.00 9.50 6.62
CA ALA A 74 6.10 8.77 6.00
C ALA A 74 6.78 9.55 4.88
N VAL A 75 8.09 9.37 4.75
CA VAL A 75 8.89 9.76 3.57
C VAL A 75 9.69 8.56 3.12
N ARG A 76 9.57 8.19 1.85
CA ARG A 76 10.33 7.06 1.29
C ARG A 76 10.78 7.31 -0.14
N PRO A 77 11.92 6.76 -0.56
CA PRO A 77 12.32 6.78 -1.96
C PRO A 77 11.21 6.20 -2.84
N TYR A 78 10.95 6.84 -3.97
CA TYR A 78 9.93 6.40 -4.92
C TYR A 78 10.54 6.30 -6.32
N ALA A 79 10.54 5.09 -6.87
CA ALA A 79 10.93 4.85 -8.25
C ALA A 79 9.67 4.78 -9.11
N GLY A 80 9.40 5.87 -9.85
CA GLY A 80 8.30 5.94 -10.83
C GLY A 80 7.52 7.25 -10.76
N VAL A 81 6.47 7.31 -11.58
CA VAL A 81 5.43 8.36 -11.55
C VAL A 81 4.19 7.73 -10.90
N LEU A 82 3.40 8.49 -10.11
CA LEU A 82 2.05 8.03 -9.75
C LEU A 82 1.29 7.90 -11.07
N ASP A 83 1.03 6.66 -11.45
CA ASP A 83 0.26 6.38 -12.64
C ASP A 83 -1.16 6.10 -12.19
N THR A 84 -2.06 6.97 -12.65
CA THR A 84 -3.47 6.98 -12.25
C THR A 84 -4.24 5.77 -12.78
N HIS A 85 -3.66 4.98 -13.69
CA HIS A 85 -4.34 3.85 -14.33
C HIS A 85 -3.84 2.47 -13.89
N ARG A 86 -2.90 2.39 -12.94
CA ARG A 86 -2.29 1.11 -12.49
C ARG A 86 -3.29 0.05 -12.07
N GLU A 87 -4.40 0.46 -11.47
CA GLU A 87 -5.46 -0.48 -11.07
C GLU A 87 -6.14 -1.11 -12.29
N LEU A 88 -6.45 -0.30 -13.30
CA LEU A 88 -7.08 -0.76 -14.54
C LEU A 88 -6.11 -1.61 -15.35
N GLU A 89 -4.87 -1.17 -15.50
CA GLU A 89 -3.81 -1.93 -16.16
C GLU A 89 -3.62 -3.30 -15.51
N LEU A 90 -3.58 -3.36 -14.17
CA LEU A 90 -3.45 -4.64 -13.48
C LEU A 90 -4.65 -5.57 -13.74
N VAL A 91 -5.88 -5.02 -13.77
CA VAL A 91 -7.07 -5.81 -14.10
C VAL A 91 -7.01 -6.29 -15.55
N GLU A 92 -6.58 -5.45 -16.48
CA GLU A 92 -6.40 -5.79 -17.90
C GLU A 92 -5.35 -6.89 -18.08
N ASP A 93 -4.19 -6.79 -17.42
CA ASP A 93 -3.12 -7.79 -17.46
C ASP A 93 -3.61 -9.15 -16.95
N VAL A 94 -4.33 -9.16 -15.82
CA VAL A 94 -4.91 -10.39 -15.26
C VAL A 94 -5.95 -10.97 -16.20
N ALA A 95 -6.81 -10.14 -16.80
CA ALA A 95 -7.85 -10.58 -17.72
C ALA A 95 -7.28 -11.09 -19.06
N ALA A 96 -6.13 -10.55 -19.49
CA ALA A 96 -5.42 -10.98 -20.69
C ALA A 96 -4.78 -12.37 -20.51
N GLU A 97 -4.29 -12.68 -19.31
CA GLU A 97 -3.66 -13.97 -18.99
C GLU A 97 -4.27 -14.66 -17.73
N PRO A 98 -5.55 -15.09 -17.75
CA PRO A 98 -6.22 -15.61 -16.55
C PRO A 98 -5.50 -16.78 -15.87
N LYS A 99 -4.84 -17.65 -16.66
CA LYS A 99 -4.07 -18.80 -16.14
C LYS A 99 -2.89 -18.38 -15.25
N ASN A 100 -2.29 -17.23 -15.55
CA ASN A 100 -1.21 -16.62 -14.76
C ASN A 100 -1.73 -15.50 -13.85
N GLY A 101 -3.03 -15.22 -13.88
CA GLY A 101 -3.64 -14.06 -13.26
C GLY A 101 -3.37 -13.95 -11.77
N LEU A 102 -3.26 -15.07 -11.05
CA LEU A 102 -2.93 -15.05 -9.62
C LEU A 102 -1.53 -14.48 -9.36
N ALA A 103 -0.54 -14.89 -10.16
CA ALA A 103 0.83 -14.41 -10.05
C ALA A 103 0.94 -12.95 -10.48
N ILE A 104 0.31 -12.59 -11.60
CA ILE A 104 0.25 -11.21 -12.12
C ILE A 104 -0.37 -10.28 -11.06
N PHE A 105 -1.52 -10.67 -10.52
CA PHE A 105 -2.22 -9.90 -9.49
C PHE A 105 -1.35 -9.70 -8.24
N THR A 106 -0.74 -10.79 -7.75
CA THR A 106 0.11 -10.73 -6.55
C THR A 106 1.33 -9.83 -6.77
N GLU A 107 1.94 -9.84 -7.96
CA GLU A 107 3.06 -8.95 -8.29
C GLU A 107 2.64 -7.47 -8.39
N GLY A 108 1.45 -7.20 -8.93
CA GLY A 108 0.99 -5.84 -9.19
C GLY A 108 0.45 -5.10 -7.96
N VAL A 109 -0.27 -5.80 -7.07
CA VAL A 109 -0.97 -5.19 -5.92
C VAL A 109 -0.08 -4.28 -5.05
N PRO A 110 1.16 -4.65 -4.68
CA PRO A 110 1.99 -3.82 -3.81
C PRO A 110 2.14 -2.37 -4.28
N LYS A 111 2.17 -2.15 -5.60
CA LYS A 111 2.30 -0.82 -6.20
C LYS A 111 1.03 0.04 -6.06
N ILE A 112 -0.15 -0.59 -5.98
CA ILE A 112 -1.44 0.07 -5.85
C ILE A 112 -1.68 0.49 -4.40
N VAL A 113 -1.52 -0.45 -3.46
CA VAL A 113 -1.76 -0.21 -2.03
C VAL A 113 -0.49 0.17 -1.28
N ARG A 114 0.55 0.61 -2.00
CA ARG A 114 1.76 1.20 -1.40
C ARG A 114 2.43 0.28 -0.38
N ALA A 115 2.33 -1.04 -0.59
CA ALA A 115 2.88 -2.09 0.25
C ALA A 115 4.27 -2.50 -0.23
N GLY A 116 5.05 -3.13 0.65
CA GLY A 116 6.37 -3.66 0.30
C GLY A 116 6.29 -4.97 -0.46
N TRP A 117 5.29 -5.79 -0.17
CA TRP A 117 5.11 -7.10 -0.79
C TRP A 117 3.67 -7.60 -0.69
N ALA A 118 3.37 -8.64 -1.47
CA ALA A 118 2.13 -9.40 -1.41
C ALA A 118 2.36 -10.92 -1.50
N LEU A 119 1.46 -11.68 -0.87
CA LEU A 119 1.42 -13.13 -0.85
C LEU A 119 -0.03 -13.59 -1.03
N VAL A 120 -0.25 -14.64 -1.83
CA VAL A 120 -1.52 -15.37 -1.79
C VAL A 120 -1.32 -16.71 -1.13
N VAL A 121 -2.17 -17.00 -0.15
CA VAL A 121 -2.12 -18.22 0.65
C VAL A 121 -3.42 -19.01 0.47
N GLY A 122 -3.29 -20.31 0.21
CA GLY A 122 -4.38 -21.28 0.13
C GLY A 122 -4.57 -22.00 1.46
N THR A 123 -5.75 -21.88 2.04
CA THR A 123 -6.09 -22.44 3.36
C THR A 123 -6.55 -23.88 3.31
N ASP A 124 -7.22 -24.29 2.23
CA ASP A 124 -7.52 -25.69 1.90
C ASP A 124 -6.24 -26.54 1.79
N SER A 125 -5.14 -25.91 1.38
CA SER A 125 -3.80 -26.47 1.25
C SER A 125 -3.00 -26.40 2.56
N GLY A 126 -3.66 -26.08 3.67
CA GLY A 126 -3.06 -25.92 5.00
C GLY A 126 -2.13 -24.72 5.11
N GLY A 127 -2.45 -23.62 4.43
CA GLY A 127 -1.66 -22.39 4.47
C GLY A 127 -0.53 -22.34 3.45
N ALA A 128 -0.59 -23.12 2.37
CA ALA A 128 0.46 -23.11 1.35
C ALA A 128 0.47 -21.78 0.57
N LYS A 129 1.67 -21.25 0.29
CA LYS A 129 1.85 -20.14 -0.63
C LYS A 129 1.43 -20.59 -2.04
N LEU A 130 0.49 -19.87 -2.64
CA LEU A 130 0.03 -20.08 -4.02
C LEU A 130 0.70 -19.10 -4.99
N ALA A 131 0.98 -17.88 -4.55
CA ALA A 131 1.69 -16.86 -5.32
C ALA A 131 2.41 -15.88 -4.39
N ALA A 132 3.44 -15.22 -4.89
CA ALA A 132 4.23 -14.23 -4.16
C ALA A 132 4.74 -13.16 -5.12
N SER A 133 4.75 -11.90 -4.66
CA SER A 133 5.46 -10.83 -5.35
C SER A 133 6.97 -11.02 -5.21
N THR A 134 7.75 -10.42 -6.11
CA THR A 134 9.22 -10.49 -6.12
C THR A 134 9.87 -10.10 -4.78
N ALA A 135 9.32 -9.10 -4.08
CA ALA A 135 9.84 -8.62 -2.81
C ALA A 135 9.27 -9.36 -1.59
N ALA A 136 8.44 -10.39 -1.80
CA ALA A 136 7.83 -11.11 -0.69
C ALA A 136 8.85 -11.95 0.08
N PRO A 137 8.68 -12.08 1.40
CA PRO A 137 9.49 -12.97 2.23
C PRO A 137 9.42 -14.41 1.71
N ASN A 138 10.56 -15.12 1.74
CA ASN A 138 10.63 -16.50 1.28
C ASN A 138 9.95 -17.46 2.28
N ILE A 139 8.66 -17.68 2.09
CA ILE A 139 7.83 -18.57 2.90
C ILE A 139 7.12 -19.57 1.99
N GLU A 140 7.10 -20.85 2.38
CA GLU A 140 6.37 -21.90 1.66
C GLU A 140 4.97 -22.13 2.25
N ARG A 141 4.82 -21.93 3.55
CA ARG A 141 3.57 -22.13 4.28
C ARG A 141 3.44 -21.11 5.41
N LEU A 142 2.24 -20.58 5.59
CA LEU A 142 1.89 -19.64 6.63
C LEU A 142 0.59 -20.09 7.32
N GLU A 143 0.63 -20.26 8.64
CA GLU A 143 -0.57 -20.55 9.42
C GLU A 143 -1.41 -19.28 9.60
N LEU A 144 -2.69 -19.35 9.25
CA LEU A 144 -3.59 -18.20 9.26
C LEU A 144 -4.80 -18.49 10.17
N PRO A 145 -4.68 -18.22 11.49
CA PRO A 145 -5.68 -18.63 12.48
C PRO A 145 -7.03 -17.90 12.34
N PHE A 146 -7.07 -16.79 11.59
CA PHE A 146 -8.27 -16.00 11.34
C PHE A 146 -9.11 -16.48 10.14
N MET A 147 -8.70 -17.57 9.47
CA MET A 147 -9.40 -18.07 8.29
C MET A 147 -10.61 -18.94 8.65
N PRO A 148 -11.70 -18.92 7.85
CA PRO A 148 -11.87 -18.14 6.63
C PRO A 148 -12.07 -16.65 6.91
N LEU A 149 -11.45 -15.79 6.10
CA LEU A 149 -11.57 -14.35 6.23
C LEU A 149 -12.87 -13.87 5.57
N ALA A 150 -13.74 -13.19 6.32
CA ALA A 150 -15.05 -12.76 5.81
C ALA A 150 -14.99 -11.47 4.97
N ARG A 151 -14.04 -10.58 5.27
CA ARG A 151 -13.87 -9.28 4.61
C ARG A 151 -12.43 -8.81 4.73
N ALA A 152 -12.04 -7.86 3.89
CA ALA A 152 -10.74 -7.23 4.02
C ALA A 152 -10.58 -6.55 5.39
N THR A 153 -9.39 -6.67 5.96
CA THR A 153 -9.07 -6.16 7.30
C THR A 153 -7.59 -5.83 7.42
N VAL A 154 -7.28 -4.85 8.27
CA VAL A 154 -5.95 -4.71 8.86
C VAL A 154 -5.76 -5.87 9.85
N LEU A 155 -4.57 -6.43 9.91
CA LEU A 155 -4.17 -7.47 10.85
C LEU A 155 -3.17 -6.88 11.84
N ASP A 156 -3.22 -7.37 13.09
CA ASP A 156 -2.21 -7.03 14.08
C ASP A 156 -0.90 -7.76 13.75
N GLY A 157 0.13 -6.98 13.43
CA GLY A 157 1.46 -7.46 13.07
C GLY A 157 2.21 -8.12 14.23
N GLU A 158 1.80 -7.90 15.48
CA GLU A 158 2.45 -8.42 16.68
C GLU A 158 1.88 -9.77 17.15
N GLU A 159 0.83 -10.27 16.49
CA GLU A 159 0.18 -11.53 16.85
C GLU A 159 1.13 -12.73 16.75
N PRO A 160 0.99 -13.77 17.61
CA PRO A 160 1.94 -14.89 17.68
C PRO A 160 2.16 -15.66 16.38
N TRP A 161 1.15 -15.72 15.51
CA TRP A 161 1.23 -16.41 14.21
C TRP A 161 2.12 -15.69 13.18
N VAL A 162 2.37 -14.39 13.38
CA VAL A 162 3.21 -13.60 12.49
C VAL A 162 4.67 -14.06 12.63
N PRO A 163 5.42 -14.29 11.54
CA PRO A 163 6.85 -14.62 11.62
C PRO A 163 7.66 -13.58 12.39
N ASP A 164 8.64 -14.03 13.20
CA ASP A 164 9.50 -13.15 14.02
C ASP A 164 10.16 -12.05 13.19
N THR A 165 10.66 -12.39 11.99
CA THR A 165 11.32 -11.42 11.10
C THR A 165 10.38 -10.31 10.63
N TRP A 166 9.07 -10.54 10.58
CA TRP A 166 8.11 -9.52 10.17
C TRP A 166 7.78 -8.59 11.35
N ARG A 167 7.65 -9.15 12.56
CA ARG A 167 7.52 -8.40 13.83
C ARG A 167 8.73 -7.52 14.08
N GLU A 168 9.94 -8.07 13.94
CA GLU A 168 11.20 -7.32 14.10
C GLU A 168 11.31 -6.13 13.13
N LEU A 169 10.72 -6.25 11.94
CA LEU A 169 10.66 -5.18 10.94
C LEU A 169 9.49 -4.21 11.15
N GLY A 170 8.66 -4.40 12.17
CA GLY A 170 7.43 -3.63 12.39
C GLY A 170 6.53 -3.67 11.16
N THR A 171 6.30 -4.86 10.62
CA THR A 171 5.56 -5.02 9.36
C THR A 171 4.07 -4.86 9.58
N GLU A 172 3.53 -3.79 9.01
CA GLU A 172 2.08 -3.59 8.93
C GLU A 172 1.48 -4.61 7.96
N LEU A 173 0.33 -5.20 8.33
CA LEU A 173 -0.32 -6.26 7.58
C LEU A 173 -1.77 -5.90 7.28
N ALA A 174 -2.20 -6.22 6.05
CA ALA A 174 -3.61 -6.23 5.68
C ALA A 174 -3.90 -7.46 4.83
N ALA A 175 -5.12 -7.97 4.93
CA ALA A 175 -5.56 -9.13 4.18
C ALA A 175 -6.91 -8.90 3.54
N THR A 176 -7.15 -9.52 2.39
CA THR A 176 -8.46 -9.59 1.74
C THR A 176 -8.73 -11.00 1.22
N PRO A 177 -9.99 -11.49 1.30
CA PRO A 177 -10.39 -12.70 0.59
C PRO A 177 -10.15 -12.53 -0.93
N LEU A 178 -9.78 -13.63 -1.61
CA LEU A 178 -9.53 -13.61 -3.05
C LEU A 178 -10.22 -14.80 -3.74
N GLY A 179 -11.36 -14.57 -4.39
CA GLY A 179 -12.11 -15.64 -5.04
C GLY A 179 -12.91 -16.48 -4.04
N LYS A 180 -12.75 -17.81 -4.11
CA LYS A 180 -13.36 -18.75 -3.18
C LYS A 180 -12.88 -18.47 -1.74
N PRO A 181 -13.64 -18.90 -0.70
CA PRO A 181 -13.33 -18.60 0.70
C PRO A 181 -12.03 -19.24 1.21
N ASP A 182 -11.33 -19.99 0.36
CA ASP A 182 -10.12 -20.76 0.65
C ASP A 182 -8.83 -19.98 0.35
N ARG A 183 -8.86 -18.86 -0.37
CA ARG A 183 -7.67 -18.05 -0.68
C ARG A 183 -7.74 -16.68 -0.04
N VAL A 184 -6.59 -16.21 0.41
CA VAL A 184 -6.43 -14.86 0.96
C VAL A 184 -5.20 -14.21 0.36
N LEU A 185 -5.36 -12.96 -0.06
CA LEU A 185 -4.26 -12.07 -0.40
C LEU A 185 -3.83 -11.35 0.88
N LEU A 186 -2.58 -11.55 1.26
CA LEU A 186 -1.91 -10.86 2.35
C LEU A 186 -0.93 -9.84 1.75
N VAL A 187 -0.99 -8.60 2.22
CA VAL A 187 -0.03 -7.55 1.87
C VAL A 187 0.71 -7.10 3.12
N GLY A 188 1.99 -6.81 2.97
CA GLY A 188 2.83 -6.34 4.07
C GLY A 188 3.61 -5.08 3.71
N ARG A 189 3.74 -4.19 4.69
CA ARG A 189 4.47 -2.93 4.58
C ARG A 189 5.45 -2.81 5.75
N PRO A 190 6.70 -3.28 5.58
CA PRO A 190 7.74 -3.15 6.60
C PRO A 190 7.98 -1.70 7.00
N GLY A 191 8.03 -1.42 8.31
CA GLY A 191 8.24 -0.07 8.84
C GLY A 191 7.07 0.90 8.67
N GLY A 192 5.91 0.42 8.21
CA GLY A 192 4.70 1.23 8.06
C GLY A 192 4.72 2.25 6.92
N PRO A 193 3.82 3.25 6.94
CA PRO A 193 2.82 3.50 7.99
C PRO A 193 1.68 2.47 7.98
N MET A 194 0.85 2.43 9.03
CA MET A 194 -0.32 1.53 9.13
C MET A 194 -1.22 1.63 7.88
N PHE A 195 -1.83 0.50 7.51
CA PHE A 195 -2.84 0.50 6.44
C PHE A 195 -4.08 1.28 6.88
N ARG A 196 -4.48 2.27 6.07
CA ARG A 196 -5.70 3.05 6.31
C ARG A 196 -6.93 2.29 5.81
N ALA A 197 -8.12 2.61 6.33
CA ALA A 197 -9.35 1.92 5.97
C ALA A 197 -9.67 2.04 4.47
N ALA A 198 -9.40 3.22 3.88
CA ALA A 198 -9.54 3.44 2.45
C ALA A 198 -8.62 2.55 1.60
N GLU A 199 -7.38 2.30 2.04
CA GLU A 199 -6.43 1.40 1.35
C GLU A 199 -6.93 -0.05 1.39
N VAL A 200 -7.45 -0.50 2.53
CA VAL A 200 -8.02 -1.84 2.69
C VAL A 200 -9.30 -2.02 1.87
N ALA A 201 -10.15 -0.99 1.80
CA ALA A 201 -11.35 -1.01 0.97
C ALA A 201 -11.00 -1.12 -0.52
N ARG A 202 -10.02 -0.35 -0.99
CA ARG A 202 -9.48 -0.41 -2.36
C ARG A 202 -8.93 -1.80 -2.69
N LEU A 203 -8.16 -2.39 -1.76
CA LEU A 203 -7.66 -3.77 -1.87
C LEU A 203 -8.81 -4.78 -2.04
N ALA A 204 -9.88 -4.63 -1.25
CA ALA A 204 -11.05 -5.50 -1.31
C ALA A 204 -11.78 -5.41 -2.66
N HIS A 205 -11.98 -4.19 -3.17
CA HIS A 205 -12.62 -3.97 -4.47
C HIS A 205 -11.82 -4.62 -5.60
N LEU A 206 -10.52 -4.40 -5.62
CA LEU A 206 -9.65 -4.93 -6.65
C LEU A 206 -9.60 -6.46 -6.61
N ALA A 207 -9.46 -7.06 -5.42
CA ALA A 207 -9.51 -8.51 -5.25
C ALA A 207 -10.86 -9.10 -5.68
N GLY A 208 -11.96 -8.41 -5.41
CA GLY A 208 -13.30 -8.82 -5.85
C GLY A 208 -13.47 -8.80 -7.37
N ILE A 209 -12.92 -7.81 -8.06
CA ILE A 209 -12.94 -7.73 -9.54
C ILE A 209 -12.08 -8.85 -10.14
N VAL A 210 -10.83 -8.98 -9.66
CA VAL A 210 -9.89 -9.99 -10.15
C VAL A 210 -10.39 -11.41 -9.91
N ALA A 211 -11.05 -11.66 -8.78
CA ALA A 211 -11.65 -12.95 -8.46
C ALA A 211 -12.60 -13.47 -9.54
N VAL A 212 -13.30 -12.60 -10.28
CA VAL A 212 -14.26 -12.99 -11.34
C VAL A 212 -13.56 -13.49 -12.60
N VAL A 213 -12.33 -13.03 -12.86
CA VAL A 213 -11.56 -13.41 -14.05
C VAL A 213 -10.59 -14.56 -13.80
N LEU A 214 -10.27 -14.84 -12.53
CA LEU A 214 -9.39 -15.96 -12.19
C LEU A 214 -10.08 -17.31 -12.47
N PRO A 215 -9.32 -18.30 -12.99
CA PRO A 215 -9.82 -19.66 -13.09
C PRO A 215 -10.03 -20.27 -11.70
N ASP A 216 -10.97 -21.22 -11.64
CA ASP A 216 -11.32 -22.00 -10.45
C ASP A 216 -10.11 -22.68 -9.78
#